data_AF-A0A9D6KEX2-F1
#
_entry.id   AF-A0A9D6KEX2-F1
#
_cell.length_a   1.000
_cell.length_b   1.000
_cell.length_c   1.000
_cell.angle_alpha   90.00
_cell.angle_beta   90.00
_cell.angle_gamma   90.00
#
_symmetry.space_group_name_H-M   'P 1'
#
loop_
_entity.id
_entity.type
_entity.pdbx_description
1 polymer ?
#
loop_
_entity_poly.entity_id
_entity_poly.type
_entity_poly.pdbx_seq_one_letter_code
_entity_poly.pdbx_strand_id
1 'polypeptide(L)'
;MRRVWLLLALAVSAIAPATGAEIACPDTDVGRVAVVADGLLVVAPQMQGLQPDDLLLQLNSHVLHSCNDLTQAMAEARDRQLASLLLIRRQQVTHAFVLQPPLAAPPAVPLTAETLADSIAATATSQPALTPPPATFTPPSMTLTPAPLARSAVALVRDMLVHLRELGRSMQAKLPLPSAQPWAREVGDLRQAYEQHQVEQPALRLVEPILAYYQTIAEILVYKERTFRNAGNTRSQPDVVLPYNNGSQVSGWLQRYPFLQASVIAPPDTVLGFAEGSGRWSPDRAVALLVERALADGDALAQRLDATN
;
A
#
# COMPACT_ATOMS: atom_id res chain seq x y z
N MET A 1 -40.09 -55.14 41.24
CA MET A 1 -39.02 -55.02 40.22
C MET A 1 -39.66 -54.85 38.84
N ARG A 2 -39.66 -53.62 38.29
CA ARG A 2 -39.94 -53.36 36.87
C ARG A 2 -39.05 -52.20 36.44
N ARG A 3 -38.05 -52.48 35.59
CA ARG A 3 -37.14 -51.50 35.01
C ARG A 3 -37.78 -50.94 33.73
N VAL A 4 -38.07 -49.64 33.71
CA VAL A 4 -38.49 -48.91 32.51
C VAL A 4 -37.24 -48.36 31.85
N TRP A 5 -36.93 -48.84 30.65
CA TRP A 5 -35.88 -48.31 29.79
C TRP A 5 -36.48 -47.19 28.94
N LEU A 6 -36.04 -45.94 29.18
CA LEU A 6 -36.31 -44.80 28.31
C LEU A 6 -35.17 -44.71 27.28
N LEU A 7 -35.46 -45.06 26.03
CA LEU A 7 -34.59 -44.82 24.88
C LEU A 7 -34.82 -43.38 24.40
N LEU A 8 -33.83 -42.52 24.64
CA LEU A 8 -33.78 -41.16 24.09
C LEU A 8 -33.25 -41.24 22.66
N ALA A 9 -34.12 -41.04 21.67
CA ALA A 9 -33.72 -40.93 20.27
C ALA A 9 -33.20 -39.49 20.01
N LEU A 10 -31.89 -39.34 19.90
CA LEU A 10 -31.25 -38.12 19.42
C LEU A 10 -31.48 -37.99 17.90
N ALA A 11 -32.43 -37.14 17.53
CA ALA A 11 -32.59 -36.67 16.16
C ALA A 11 -31.43 -35.70 15.84
N VAL A 12 -30.45 -36.18 15.06
CA VAL A 12 -29.43 -35.33 14.45
C VAL A 12 -30.10 -34.62 13.27
N SER A 13 -30.54 -33.38 13.48
CA SER A 13 -30.96 -32.51 12.39
C SER A 13 -29.73 -32.13 11.56
N ALA A 14 -29.62 -32.72 10.37
CA ALA A 14 -28.67 -32.26 9.35
C ALA A 14 -29.10 -30.87 8.89
N ILE A 15 -28.38 -29.84 9.30
CA ILE A 15 -28.54 -28.48 8.80
C ILE A 15 -27.91 -28.47 7.40
N ALA A 16 -28.73 -28.51 6.35
CA ALA A 16 -28.27 -28.23 5.00
C ALA A 16 -27.79 -26.77 4.95
N PRO A 17 -26.57 -26.48 4.46
CA PRO A 17 -26.14 -25.10 4.29
C PRO A 17 -27.08 -24.44 3.26
N ALA A 18 -27.69 -23.34 3.67
CA ALA A 18 -28.43 -22.47 2.76
C ALA A 18 -27.44 -22.02 1.67
N THR A 19 -27.65 -22.49 0.44
CA THR A 19 -27.00 -21.96 -0.76
C THR A 19 -27.45 -20.50 -0.92
N GLY A 20 -26.73 -19.59 -0.28
CA GLY A 20 -26.85 -18.16 -0.53
C GLY A 20 -26.60 -17.93 -2.02
N ALA A 21 -27.49 -17.17 -2.66
CA ALA A 21 -27.35 -16.83 -4.07
C ALA A 21 -25.99 -16.15 -4.28
N GLU A 22 -25.07 -16.87 -4.92
CA GLU A 22 -23.74 -16.40 -5.27
C GLU A 22 -23.91 -15.29 -6.33
N ILE A 23 -23.64 -14.04 -5.94
CA ILE A 23 -23.72 -12.92 -6.88
C ILE A 23 -22.45 -12.97 -7.74
N ALA A 24 -22.61 -13.46 -8.97
CA ALA A 24 -21.54 -13.48 -9.95
C ALA A 24 -21.30 -12.07 -10.51
N CYS A 25 -20.04 -11.65 -10.56
CA CYS A 25 -19.64 -10.46 -11.28
C CYS A 25 -19.83 -10.65 -12.80
N PRO A 26 -20.00 -9.57 -13.57
CA PRO A 26 -19.92 -9.66 -15.03
C PRO A 26 -18.57 -10.28 -15.44
N ASP A 27 -18.54 -11.00 -16.55
CA ASP A 27 -17.29 -11.61 -17.05
C ASP A 27 -16.24 -10.51 -17.28
N THR A 28 -15.07 -10.71 -16.70
CA THR A 28 -13.93 -9.77 -16.76
C THR A 28 -12.72 -10.46 -17.39
N ASP A 29 -11.69 -9.69 -17.73
CA ASP A 29 -10.40 -10.24 -18.20
C ASP A 29 -9.76 -11.18 -17.15
N VAL A 30 -10.15 -11.07 -15.87
CA VAL A 30 -9.72 -11.98 -14.80
C VAL A 30 -10.35 -13.37 -14.92
N GLY A 31 -11.53 -13.43 -15.51
CA GLY A 31 -12.40 -14.60 -15.60
C GLY A 31 -13.70 -14.40 -14.84
N ARG A 32 -14.33 -15.52 -14.46
CA ARG A 32 -15.58 -15.51 -13.70
C ARG A 32 -15.28 -15.38 -12.22
N VAL A 33 -15.86 -14.35 -11.60
CA VAL A 33 -15.64 -14.00 -10.20
C VAL A 33 -16.98 -13.96 -9.47
N ALA A 34 -16.99 -14.44 -8.23
CA ALA A 34 -18.15 -14.44 -7.36
C ALA A 34 -17.89 -13.63 -6.08
N VAL A 35 -18.93 -12.99 -5.55
CA VAL A 35 -18.85 -12.33 -4.24
C VAL A 35 -19.13 -13.36 -3.15
N VAL A 36 -18.17 -13.53 -2.24
CA VAL A 36 -18.27 -14.35 -1.02
C VAL A 36 -18.07 -13.49 0.22
N ALA A 37 -18.34 -14.03 1.41
CA ALA A 37 -18.22 -13.29 2.68
C ALA A 37 -16.82 -12.68 2.89
N ASP A 38 -15.78 -13.37 2.39
CA ASP A 38 -14.38 -12.99 2.54
C ASP A 38 -13.82 -12.16 1.37
N GLY A 39 -14.66 -11.75 0.41
CA GLY A 39 -14.25 -10.92 -0.73
C GLY A 39 -14.68 -11.49 -2.08
N LEU A 40 -13.81 -11.33 -3.09
CA LEU A 40 -14.08 -11.79 -4.46
C LEU A 40 -13.34 -13.09 -4.76
N LEU A 41 -14.07 -14.15 -5.07
CA LEU A 41 -13.53 -15.49 -5.35
C LEU A 41 -13.46 -15.76 -6.86
N VAL A 42 -12.33 -16.24 -7.35
CA VAL A 42 -12.19 -16.70 -8.74
C VAL A 42 -12.84 -18.06 -8.90
N VAL A 43 -13.89 -18.15 -9.72
CA VAL A 43 -14.62 -19.40 -10.02
C VAL A 43 -14.05 -20.06 -11.26
N ALA A 44 -13.77 -19.29 -12.31
CA ALA A 44 -13.21 -19.79 -13.57
C ALA A 44 -12.15 -18.81 -14.09
N PRO A 45 -10.85 -19.08 -13.88
CA PRO A 45 -9.78 -18.17 -14.31
C PRO A 45 -9.66 -18.15 -15.83
N GLN A 46 -9.47 -16.97 -16.40
CA GLN A 46 -9.09 -16.82 -17.82
C GLN A 46 -7.61 -16.46 -18.00
N MET A 47 -6.93 -16.06 -16.92
CA MET A 47 -5.53 -15.63 -16.95
C MET A 47 -4.59 -16.72 -16.44
N GLN A 48 -3.40 -16.78 -17.06
CA GLN A 48 -2.33 -17.65 -16.59
C GLN A 48 -1.87 -17.22 -15.19
N GLY A 49 -1.71 -18.20 -14.30
CA GLY A 49 -1.25 -17.99 -12.92
C GLY A 49 -2.38 -17.92 -11.88
N LEU A 50 -3.60 -17.57 -12.30
CA LEU A 50 -4.78 -17.66 -11.44
C LEU A 50 -5.33 -19.09 -11.40
N GLN A 51 -5.83 -19.47 -10.25
CA GLN A 51 -6.45 -20.76 -9.97
C GLN A 51 -7.89 -20.54 -9.50
N PRO A 52 -8.78 -21.52 -9.69
CA PRO A 52 -10.04 -21.55 -8.97
C PRO A 52 -9.79 -21.43 -7.46
N ASP A 53 -10.72 -20.78 -6.77
CA ASP A 53 -10.69 -20.51 -5.33
C ASP A 53 -9.66 -19.46 -4.86
N ASP A 54 -8.98 -18.78 -5.79
CA ASP A 54 -8.18 -17.61 -5.45
C ASP A 54 -9.07 -16.45 -5.00
N LEU A 55 -8.76 -15.85 -3.85
CA LEU A 55 -9.43 -14.65 -3.37
C LEU A 55 -8.72 -13.39 -3.86
N LEU A 56 -9.41 -12.57 -4.63
CA LEU A 56 -8.90 -11.28 -5.10
C LEU A 56 -8.98 -10.26 -3.96
N LEU A 57 -7.82 -9.75 -3.54
CA LEU A 57 -7.73 -8.79 -2.45
C LEU A 57 -7.60 -7.36 -2.95
N GLN A 58 -6.76 -7.16 -3.98
CA GLN A 58 -6.40 -5.83 -4.46
C GLN A 58 -6.02 -5.86 -5.94
N LEU A 59 -6.39 -4.82 -6.69
CA LEU A 59 -5.87 -4.57 -8.03
C LEU A 59 -5.25 -3.17 -8.05
N ASN A 60 -3.96 -3.08 -8.36
CA ASN A 60 -3.16 -1.86 -8.26
C ASN A 60 -3.29 -1.24 -6.86
N SER A 61 -3.87 -0.04 -6.74
CA SER A 61 -4.13 0.67 -5.48
C SER A 61 -5.54 0.46 -4.91
N HIS A 62 -6.37 -0.40 -5.52
CA HIS A 62 -7.78 -0.58 -5.17
C HIS A 62 -7.99 -1.89 -4.41
N VAL A 63 -8.47 -1.79 -3.17
CA VAL A 63 -8.93 -2.95 -2.40
C VAL A 63 -10.27 -3.41 -2.96
N LEU A 64 -10.42 -4.71 -3.17
CA LEU A 64 -11.57 -5.30 -3.85
C LEU A 64 -12.52 -5.94 -2.83
N HIS A 65 -13.70 -5.34 -2.64
CA HIS A 65 -14.74 -5.89 -1.75
C HIS A 65 -16.00 -6.29 -2.51
N SER A 66 -16.20 -5.74 -3.71
CA SER A 66 -17.39 -5.92 -4.52
C SER A 66 -17.06 -5.99 -6.00
N CYS A 67 -17.99 -6.52 -6.80
CA CYS A 67 -17.85 -6.51 -8.26
C CYS A 67 -17.66 -5.10 -8.82
N ASN A 68 -18.25 -4.08 -8.19
CA ASN A 68 -18.11 -2.69 -8.60
C ASN A 68 -16.66 -2.20 -8.42
N ASP A 69 -16.01 -2.57 -7.31
CA ASP A 69 -14.60 -2.22 -7.07
C ASP A 69 -13.70 -2.84 -8.12
N LEU A 70 -13.96 -4.12 -8.47
CA LEU A 70 -13.21 -4.82 -9.52
C LEU A 70 -13.41 -4.16 -10.89
N THR A 71 -14.66 -3.87 -11.27
CA THR A 71 -14.95 -3.20 -12.54
C THR A 71 -14.30 -1.82 -12.63
N GLN A 72 -14.38 -1.02 -11.56
CA GLN A 72 -13.78 0.31 -11.51
C GLN A 72 -12.25 0.25 -11.58
N ALA A 73 -11.61 -0.64 -10.81
CA ALA A 73 -10.16 -0.78 -10.80
C ALA A 73 -9.62 -1.23 -12.16
N MET A 74 -10.33 -2.14 -12.84
CA MET A 74 -9.97 -2.58 -14.20
C MET A 74 -10.15 -1.49 -15.25
N ALA A 75 -11.23 -0.71 -15.16
CA ALA A 75 -11.45 0.42 -16.06
C ALA A 75 -10.33 1.46 -15.89
N GLU A 76 -9.99 1.83 -14.65
CA GLU A 76 -8.90 2.77 -14.37
C GLU A 76 -7.54 2.25 -14.88
N ALA A 77 -7.24 0.97 -14.66
CA ALA A 77 -6.00 0.37 -15.16
C ALA A 77 -5.91 0.44 -16.69
N ARG A 78 -7.02 0.19 -17.39
CA ARG A 78 -7.11 0.26 -18.86
C ARG A 78 -6.96 1.69 -19.37
N ASP A 79 -7.70 2.63 -18.79
CA ASP A 79 -7.70 4.04 -19.18
C ASP A 79 -6.32 4.69 -19.00
N ARG A 80 -5.59 4.27 -17.95
CA ARG A 80 -4.25 4.76 -17.64
C ARG A 80 -3.12 3.91 -18.22
N GLN A 81 -3.44 2.87 -18.98
CA GLN A 81 -2.46 1.92 -19.56
C GLN A 81 -1.48 1.35 -18.52
N LEU A 82 -1.97 1.08 -17.31
CA LEU A 82 -1.16 0.57 -16.22
C LEU A 82 -1.02 -0.95 -16.33
N ALA A 83 0.17 -1.46 -16.03
CA ALA A 83 0.33 -2.88 -15.74
C ALA A 83 -0.55 -3.23 -14.54
N SER A 84 -1.47 -4.18 -14.70
CA SER A 84 -2.39 -4.53 -13.63
C SER A 84 -1.68 -5.46 -12.65
N LEU A 85 -1.38 -4.96 -11.46
CA LEU A 85 -0.82 -5.74 -10.36
C LEU A 85 -1.97 -6.24 -9.48
N LEU A 86 -2.19 -7.55 -9.48
CA LEU A 86 -3.23 -8.22 -8.73
C LEU A 86 -2.63 -8.87 -7.48
N LEU A 87 -3.18 -8.55 -6.32
CA LEU A 87 -2.89 -9.23 -5.07
C LEU A 87 -3.99 -10.25 -4.79
N ILE A 88 -3.61 -11.51 -4.65
CA ILE A 88 -4.54 -12.61 -4.35
C ILE A 88 -4.18 -13.31 -3.06
N ARG A 89 -5.13 -14.00 -2.46
CA ARG A 89 -4.91 -14.97 -1.38
C ARG A 89 -5.27 -16.36 -1.85
N ARG A 90 -4.29 -17.26 -1.83
CA ARG A 90 -4.42 -18.68 -2.13
C ARG A 90 -4.03 -19.47 -0.89
N GLN A 91 -4.93 -20.31 -0.37
CA GLN A 91 -4.63 -21.17 0.78
C GLN A 91 -4.00 -20.40 1.97
N GLN A 92 -4.53 -19.22 2.30
CA GLN A 92 -4.03 -18.30 3.33
C GLN A 92 -2.69 -17.59 3.04
N VAL A 93 -2.07 -17.82 1.88
CA VAL A 93 -0.85 -17.12 1.45
C VAL A 93 -1.20 -16.04 0.45
N THR A 94 -0.62 -14.85 0.64
CA THR A 94 -0.80 -13.73 -0.28
C THR A 94 0.25 -13.77 -1.39
N HIS A 95 -0.21 -13.69 -2.64
CA HIS A 95 0.62 -13.68 -3.83
C HIS A 95 0.34 -12.44 -4.67
N ALA A 96 1.38 -11.89 -5.30
CA ALA A 96 1.26 -10.78 -6.24
C ALA A 96 1.48 -11.28 -7.67
N PHE A 97 0.58 -10.91 -8.58
CA PHE A 97 0.60 -11.27 -9.98
C PHE A 97 0.55 -10.02 -10.84
N VAL A 98 1.40 -9.93 -11.86
CA VAL A 98 1.30 -8.89 -12.89
C VAL A 98 0.50 -9.47 -14.05
N LEU A 99 -0.63 -8.85 -14.37
CA LEU A 99 -1.38 -9.18 -15.57
C LEU A 99 -0.63 -8.59 -16.76
N GLN A 100 0.04 -9.44 -17.52
CA GLN A 100 0.54 -9.05 -18.83
C GLN A 100 -0.65 -9.02 -19.79
N PRO A 101 -0.92 -7.91 -20.49
CA PRO A 101 -1.87 -7.91 -21.57
C PRO A 101 -1.43 -8.96 -22.59
N PRO A 102 -2.38 -9.70 -23.23
CA PRO A 102 -2.02 -10.62 -24.29
C PRO A 102 -1.23 -9.84 -25.34
N LEU A 103 0.01 -10.24 -25.60
CA LEU A 103 0.79 -9.68 -26.71
C LEU A 103 -0.09 -9.85 -27.95
N ALA A 104 -0.51 -8.73 -28.54
CA ALA A 104 -1.09 -8.75 -29.87
C ALA A 104 -0.12 -9.54 -30.76
N ALA A 105 -0.61 -10.62 -31.36
CA ALA A 105 0.19 -11.45 -32.25
C ALA A 105 0.89 -10.51 -33.26
N PRO A 106 2.23 -10.57 -33.39
CA PRO A 106 2.89 -9.80 -34.42
C PRO A 106 2.27 -10.19 -35.78
N PRO A 107 2.04 -9.23 -36.69
CA PRO A 107 1.62 -9.58 -38.04
C PRO A 107 2.61 -10.59 -38.60
N ALA A 108 2.09 -11.68 -39.17
CA ALA A 108 2.89 -12.73 -39.78
C ALA A 108 3.73 -12.14 -40.92
N VAL A 109 4.96 -11.76 -40.61
CA VAL A 109 6.00 -11.52 -41.61
C VAL A 109 6.60 -12.90 -41.89
N PRO A 110 6.49 -13.43 -43.13
CA PRO A 110 7.19 -14.65 -43.48
C PRO A 110 8.70 -14.37 -43.45
N LEU A 111 9.39 -14.81 -42.39
CA LEU A 111 10.85 -14.85 -42.38
C LEU A 111 11.32 -16.04 -43.21
N THR A 112 11.92 -15.73 -44.35
CA THR A 112 12.78 -16.63 -45.12
C THR A 112 13.94 -17.12 -44.26
N ALA A 113 14.25 -18.41 -44.40
CA ALA A 113 15.30 -19.11 -43.70
C ALA A 113 16.70 -18.67 -44.16
N GLU A 114 17.37 -17.84 -43.34
CA GLU A 114 18.82 -17.64 -43.29
C GLU A 114 19.06 -16.68 -42.13
N THR A 115 19.15 -17.14 -40.88
CA THR A 115 20.45 -17.38 -40.26
C THR A 115 20.20 -18.06 -38.90
N LEU A 116 20.31 -19.39 -38.91
CA LEU A 116 20.29 -20.25 -37.73
C LEU A 116 21.69 -20.86 -37.65
N ALA A 117 22.61 -20.12 -37.05
CA ALA A 117 23.93 -20.60 -36.67
C ALA A 117 24.50 -19.66 -35.61
N ASP A 118 24.00 -19.76 -34.37
CA ASP A 118 24.88 -20.24 -33.31
C ASP A 118 24.14 -20.48 -32.00
N SER A 119 24.54 -21.56 -31.34
CA SER A 119 24.39 -21.79 -29.90
C SER A 119 23.02 -22.17 -29.34
N ILE A 120 22.56 -23.36 -29.72
CA ILE A 120 21.90 -24.27 -28.78
C ILE A 120 22.88 -25.41 -28.51
N ALA A 121 23.43 -25.51 -27.30
CA ALA A 121 23.74 -26.77 -26.62
C ALA A 121 24.51 -26.51 -25.31
N ALA A 122 23.79 -26.58 -24.18
CA ALA A 122 24.20 -27.42 -23.04
C ALA A 122 23.11 -27.33 -21.96
N THR A 123 22.26 -28.35 -21.91
CA THR A 123 21.23 -28.55 -20.89
C THR A 123 21.75 -29.49 -19.82
N ALA A 124 21.34 -29.22 -18.57
CA ALA A 124 21.26 -30.11 -17.39
C ALA A 124 22.59 -30.35 -16.63
N THR A 125 22.66 -30.40 -15.29
CA THR A 125 21.69 -30.84 -14.26
C THR A 125 22.18 -30.43 -12.84
N SER A 126 21.24 -30.37 -11.87
CA SER A 126 21.38 -30.64 -10.42
C SER A 126 21.63 -29.49 -9.39
N GLN A 127 20.65 -29.29 -8.51
CA GLN A 127 20.62 -28.66 -7.15
C GLN A 127 21.56 -29.36 -6.13
N PRO A 128 21.76 -28.93 -4.84
CA PRO A 128 21.11 -27.86 -4.04
C PRO A 128 22.04 -26.93 -3.19
N ALA A 129 21.41 -25.87 -2.63
CA ALA A 129 21.72 -25.13 -1.39
C ALA A 129 23.14 -24.56 -1.13
N LEU A 130 23.23 -23.23 -1.10
CA LEU A 130 23.83 -22.45 -0.01
C LEU A 130 23.30 -21.01 -0.08
N THR A 131 22.77 -20.56 1.04
CA THR A 131 22.31 -19.21 1.39
C THR A 131 23.26 -18.12 0.86
N PRO A 132 22.79 -17.12 0.07
CA PRO A 132 23.55 -15.90 -0.08
C PRO A 132 23.42 -15.06 1.21
N PRO A 133 24.50 -14.45 1.71
CA PRO A 133 24.42 -13.48 2.81
C PRO A 133 23.56 -12.28 2.39
N PRO A 134 22.99 -11.52 3.36
CA PRO A 134 22.14 -10.38 3.06
C PRO A 134 22.90 -9.39 2.19
N ALA A 135 22.38 -9.11 1.00
CA ALA A 135 22.87 -8.04 0.17
C ALA A 135 22.69 -6.73 0.95
N THR A 136 23.80 -6.20 1.46
CA THR A 136 23.91 -4.80 1.86
C THR A 136 23.43 -3.96 0.69
N PHE A 137 22.29 -3.31 0.87
CA PHE A 137 21.79 -2.28 -0.02
C PHE A 137 22.82 -1.16 -0.01
N THR A 138 23.74 -1.20 -0.95
CA THR A 138 24.65 -0.09 -1.20
C THR A 138 23.82 0.87 -2.04
N PRO A 139 23.41 2.03 -1.53
CA PRO A 139 22.72 3.00 -2.38
C PRO A 139 23.63 3.32 -3.56
N PRO A 140 23.09 3.53 -4.78
CA PRO A 140 23.91 4.02 -5.87
C PRO A 140 24.56 5.32 -5.40
N SER A 141 25.89 5.33 -5.28
CA SER A 141 26.66 6.55 -5.18
C SER A 141 26.46 7.31 -6.49
N MET A 142 25.41 8.12 -6.53
CA MET A 142 25.29 9.19 -7.50
C MET A 142 26.39 10.19 -7.17
N THR A 143 27.55 10.02 -7.80
CA THR A 143 28.50 11.10 -7.98
C THR A 143 27.86 12.10 -8.94
N LEU A 144 26.85 12.83 -8.45
CA LEU A 144 26.36 14.04 -9.08
C LEU A 144 27.48 15.07 -8.92
N THR A 145 28.28 15.21 -9.97
CA THR A 145 29.04 16.44 -10.18
C THR A 145 28.06 17.59 -9.95
N PRO A 146 28.28 18.49 -8.98
CA PRO A 146 27.31 19.52 -8.66
C PRO A 146 27.32 20.52 -9.80
N ALA A 147 26.43 20.32 -10.77
CA ALA A 147 26.05 21.38 -11.67
C ALA A 147 25.50 22.51 -10.78
N PRO A 148 26.03 23.74 -10.89
CA PRO A 148 25.53 24.85 -10.09
C PRO A 148 24.03 25.00 -10.35
N LEU A 149 23.23 24.88 -9.30
CA LEU A 149 21.79 25.06 -9.39
C LEU A 149 21.52 26.46 -9.95
N ALA A 150 20.66 26.55 -10.97
CA ALA A 150 20.22 27.85 -11.47
C ALA A 150 19.57 28.64 -10.31
N ARG A 151 19.85 29.95 -10.22
CA ARG A 151 19.30 30.81 -9.14
C ARG A 151 17.77 30.75 -9.06
N SER A 152 17.10 30.60 -10.21
CA SER A 152 15.65 30.42 -10.30
C SER A 152 15.17 29.11 -9.64
N ALA A 153 15.91 28.02 -9.82
CA ALA A 153 15.60 26.73 -9.20
C ALA A 153 15.74 26.79 -7.68
N VAL A 154 16.80 27.43 -7.18
CA VAL A 154 17.02 27.63 -5.74
C VAL A 154 15.91 28.50 -5.12
N ALA A 155 15.50 29.57 -5.82
CA ALA A 155 14.41 30.43 -5.35
C ALA A 155 13.10 29.66 -5.19
N LEU A 156 12.75 28.81 -6.16
CA LEU A 156 11.53 27.99 -6.08
C LEU A 156 11.59 26.94 -4.98
N VAL A 157 12.74 26.27 -4.80
CA VAL A 157 12.94 25.33 -3.68
C VAL A 157 12.78 26.05 -2.34
N ARG A 158 13.31 27.27 -2.20
CA ARG A 158 13.15 28.09 -0.99
C ARG A 158 11.69 28.47 -0.76
N ASP A 159 10.98 28.88 -1.80
CA ASP A 159 9.56 29.23 -1.71
C ASP A 159 8.72 28.04 -1.24
N MET A 160 8.91 26.86 -1.85
CA MET A 160 8.24 25.62 -1.43
C MET A 160 8.57 25.26 0.03
N LEU A 161 9.81 25.44 0.48
CA LEU A 161 10.20 25.21 1.87
C LEU A 161 9.55 26.18 2.85
N VAL A 162 9.33 27.44 2.45
CA VAL A 162 8.60 28.41 3.28
C VAL A 162 7.17 27.93 3.50
N HIS A 163 6.47 27.51 2.44
CA HIS A 163 5.11 26.98 2.54
C HIS A 163 5.04 25.72 3.42
N LEU A 164 5.96 24.77 3.23
CA LEU A 164 6.03 23.55 4.04
C LEU A 164 6.29 23.84 5.53
N ARG A 165 7.16 24.82 5.84
CA ARG A 165 7.42 25.20 7.23
C ARG A 165 6.24 25.90 7.88
N GLU A 166 5.55 26.77 7.15
CA GLU A 166 4.36 27.45 7.67
C GLU A 166 3.26 26.43 7.99
N LEU A 167 3.05 25.46 7.10
CA LEU A 167 2.17 24.32 7.36
C LEU A 167 2.58 23.56 8.63
N GLY A 168 3.86 23.20 8.75
CA GLY A 168 4.39 22.49 9.92
C GLY A 168 4.18 23.24 11.23
N ARG A 169 4.41 24.56 11.24
CA ARG A 169 4.18 25.40 12.43
C ARG A 169 2.70 25.51 12.78
N SER A 170 1.84 25.68 11.77
CA SER A 170 0.38 25.72 11.95
C SER A 170 -0.14 24.40 12.54
N MET A 171 0.36 23.26 12.05
CA MET A 171 0.05 21.94 12.62
C MET A 171 0.58 21.82 14.05
N GLN A 172 1.86 22.14 14.28
CA GLN A 172 2.51 22.04 15.59
C GLN A 172 1.74 22.81 16.67
N ALA A 173 1.30 24.03 16.35
CA ALA A 173 0.54 24.88 17.26
C ALA A 173 -0.85 24.31 17.63
N LYS A 174 -1.36 23.34 16.85
CA LYS A 174 -2.70 22.76 17.02
C LYS A 174 -2.68 21.30 17.43
N LEU A 175 -1.51 20.72 17.72
CA LEU A 175 -1.41 19.34 18.19
C LEU A 175 -2.10 19.18 19.56
N PRO A 176 -2.84 18.07 19.79
CA PRO A 176 -3.17 17.00 18.85
C PRO A 176 -4.21 17.43 17.82
N LEU A 177 -4.07 16.97 16.57
CA LEU A 177 -5.00 17.33 15.48
C LEU A 177 -6.29 16.51 15.60
N PRO A 178 -7.46 17.14 15.84
CA PRO A 178 -8.70 16.41 16.09
C PRO A 178 -9.27 15.75 14.83
N SER A 179 -8.99 16.32 13.65
CA SER A 179 -9.53 15.89 12.36
C SER A 179 -8.47 15.94 11.25
N ALA A 180 -8.70 15.18 10.19
CA ALA A 180 -7.89 15.17 8.97
C ALA A 180 -8.07 16.45 8.16
N GLN A 181 -9.26 17.05 8.19
CA GLN A 181 -9.49 18.37 7.62
C GLN A 181 -9.18 19.45 8.65
N PRO A 182 -8.57 20.60 8.26
CA PRO A 182 -8.26 21.03 6.87
C PRO A 182 -6.95 20.46 6.28
N TRP A 183 -6.15 19.79 7.10
CA TRP A 183 -4.76 19.42 6.81
C TRP A 183 -4.55 18.58 5.55
N ALA A 184 -5.39 17.58 5.34
CA ALA A 184 -5.30 16.72 4.16
C ALA A 184 -5.50 17.50 2.86
N ARG A 185 -6.30 18.57 2.88
CA ARG A 185 -6.46 19.46 1.72
C ARG A 185 -5.20 20.28 1.48
N GLU A 186 -4.70 20.97 2.50
CA GLU A 186 -3.49 21.81 2.39
C GLU A 186 -2.28 21.01 1.90
N VAL A 187 -2.11 19.77 2.38
CA VAL A 187 -1.06 18.87 1.91
C VAL A 187 -1.28 18.45 0.45
N GLY A 188 -2.53 18.20 0.05
CA GLY A 188 -2.89 17.89 -1.33
C GLY A 188 -2.56 19.04 -2.29
N ASP A 189 -2.91 20.26 -1.89
CA ASP A 189 -2.63 21.48 -2.67
C ASP A 189 -1.12 21.68 -2.85
N LEU A 190 -0.32 21.46 -1.79
CA LEU A 190 1.14 21.51 -1.87
C LEU A 190 1.74 20.41 -2.76
N ARG A 191 1.21 19.18 -2.70
CA ARG A 191 1.65 18.09 -3.57
C ARG A 191 1.37 18.40 -5.04
N GLN A 192 0.18 18.93 -5.34
CA GLN A 192 -0.16 19.34 -6.70
C GLN A 192 0.76 20.46 -7.19
N ALA A 193 1.01 21.48 -6.36
CA ALA A 193 1.95 22.55 -6.69
C ALA A 193 3.37 22.00 -6.95
N TYR A 194 3.82 21.05 -6.13
CA TYR A 194 5.10 20.38 -6.34
C TYR A 194 5.17 19.64 -7.68
N GLU A 195 4.17 18.83 -8.02
CA GLU A 195 4.14 18.03 -9.26
C GLU A 195 4.15 18.92 -10.51
N GLN A 196 3.40 20.02 -10.49
CA GLN A 196 3.35 20.99 -11.59
C GLN A 196 4.74 21.56 -11.90
N HIS A 197 5.53 21.86 -10.87
CA HIS A 197 6.82 22.51 -11.04
C HIS A 197 7.99 21.51 -11.16
N GLN A 198 7.83 20.26 -10.70
CA GLN A 198 8.91 19.27 -10.66
C GLN A 198 9.45 18.93 -12.05
N VAL A 199 8.58 18.91 -13.07
CA VAL A 199 8.97 18.60 -14.46
C VAL A 199 9.95 19.63 -15.01
N GLU A 200 9.73 20.91 -14.67
CA GLU A 200 10.56 22.02 -15.14
C GLU A 200 11.78 22.27 -14.24
N GLN A 201 11.68 21.88 -12.96
CA GLN A 201 12.67 22.20 -11.93
C GLN A 201 13.08 20.94 -11.16
N PRO A 202 14.04 20.14 -11.67
CA PRO A 202 14.46 18.90 -11.02
C PRO A 202 15.06 19.11 -9.62
N ALA A 203 15.51 20.33 -9.32
CA ALA A 203 15.97 20.74 -8.00
C ALA A 203 14.88 20.61 -6.92
N LEU A 204 13.59 20.67 -7.29
CA LEU A 204 12.49 20.45 -6.34
C LEU A 204 12.52 19.07 -5.72
N ARG A 205 13.15 18.06 -6.34
CA ARG A 205 13.32 16.73 -5.71
C ARG A 205 13.97 16.79 -4.32
N LEU A 206 14.70 17.87 -4.00
CA LEU A 206 15.26 18.09 -2.67
C LEU A 206 14.19 18.26 -1.58
N VAL A 207 12.99 18.75 -1.91
CA VAL A 207 11.87 18.93 -0.95
C VAL A 207 10.98 17.69 -0.81
N GLU A 208 11.10 16.72 -1.73
CA GLU A 208 10.29 15.49 -1.75
C GLU A 208 10.26 14.76 -0.40
N PRO A 209 11.39 14.54 0.31
CA PRO A 209 11.37 13.83 1.58
C PRO A 209 10.56 14.57 2.66
N ILE A 210 10.60 15.90 2.65
CA ILE A 210 9.89 16.75 3.61
C ILE A 210 8.39 16.71 3.32
N LEU A 211 8.00 16.82 2.05
CA LEU A 211 6.61 16.71 1.62
C LEU A 211 6.02 15.32 1.94
N ALA A 212 6.82 14.25 1.82
CA ALA A 212 6.40 12.90 2.17
C ALA A 212 6.02 12.75 3.66
N TYR A 213 6.67 13.49 4.58
CA TYR A 213 6.24 13.51 5.98
C TYR A 213 4.82 14.08 6.13
N TYR A 214 4.52 15.20 5.48
CA TYR A 214 3.20 15.83 5.52
C TYR A 214 2.11 14.97 4.89
N GLN A 215 2.42 14.26 3.80
CA GLN A 215 1.50 13.28 3.24
C GLN A 215 1.21 12.15 4.22
N THR A 216 2.24 11.63 4.88
CA THR A 216 2.05 10.58 5.89
C THR A 216 1.22 11.09 7.08
N ILE A 217 1.39 12.35 7.48
CA ILE A 217 0.51 12.99 8.48
C ILE A 217 -0.95 12.95 8.01
N ALA A 218 -1.24 13.40 6.78
CA ALA A 218 -2.59 13.39 6.24
C ALA A 218 -3.19 11.96 6.18
N GLU A 219 -2.41 10.97 5.76
CA GLU A 219 -2.81 9.56 5.75
C GLU A 219 -3.16 9.05 7.16
N ILE A 220 -2.33 9.35 8.17
CA ILE A 220 -2.56 8.95 9.56
C ILE A 220 -3.85 9.58 10.10
N LEU A 221 -4.11 10.86 9.81
CA LEU A 221 -5.33 11.52 10.27
C LEU A 221 -6.58 10.92 9.62
N VAL A 222 -6.53 10.63 8.31
CA VAL A 222 -7.62 9.96 7.59
C VAL A 222 -7.87 8.56 8.16
N TYR A 223 -6.79 7.81 8.44
CA TYR A 223 -6.88 6.49 9.06
C TYR A 223 -7.48 6.54 10.47
N LYS A 224 -7.06 7.51 11.29
CA LYS A 224 -7.60 7.76 12.63
C LYS A 224 -9.11 8.00 12.53
N GLU A 225 -9.55 8.96 11.72
CA GLU A 225 -10.98 9.26 11.53
C GLU A 225 -11.79 8.08 11.01
N ARG A 226 -11.26 7.32 10.05
CA ARG A 226 -11.93 6.13 9.50
C ARG A 226 -12.13 5.07 10.58
N THR A 227 -11.09 4.80 11.36
CA THR A 227 -11.13 3.85 12.47
C THR A 227 -12.18 4.25 13.52
N PHE A 228 -12.27 5.54 13.87
CA PHE A 228 -13.31 6.04 14.77
C PHE A 228 -14.72 5.88 14.21
N ARG A 229 -14.93 6.27 12.95
CA ARG A 229 -16.25 6.14 12.30
C ARG A 229 -16.70 4.68 12.27
N ASN A 230 -15.80 3.76 11.95
CA ASN A 230 -16.08 2.32 11.91
C ASN A 230 -16.42 1.76 13.30
N ALA A 231 -15.87 2.35 14.37
CA ALA A 231 -16.21 2.00 15.75
C ALA A 231 -17.54 2.61 16.25
N GLY A 232 -18.30 3.28 15.38
CA GLY A 232 -19.56 3.96 15.75
C GLY A 232 -19.36 5.29 16.49
N ASN A 233 -18.12 5.78 16.57
CA ASN A 233 -17.80 7.04 17.21
C ASN A 233 -17.84 8.18 16.19
N THR A 234 -18.66 9.19 16.45
CA THR A 234 -18.84 10.35 15.55
C THR A 234 -17.78 11.44 15.72
N ARG A 235 -16.95 11.37 16.76
CA ARG A 235 -15.87 12.33 17.01
C ARG A 235 -14.56 11.62 17.31
N SER A 236 -13.52 12.03 16.59
CA SER A 236 -12.13 11.69 16.90
C SER A 236 -11.73 12.40 18.20
N GLN A 237 -11.19 11.64 19.14
CA GLN A 237 -10.72 12.15 20.43
C GLN A 237 -9.20 12.45 20.38
N PRO A 238 -8.71 13.39 21.21
CA PRO A 238 -7.27 13.55 21.41
C PRO A 238 -6.67 12.36 22.18
N ASP A 239 -5.38 12.11 21.97
CA ASP A 239 -4.56 11.11 22.66
C ASP A 239 -5.09 9.68 22.62
N VAL A 240 -5.70 9.32 21.48
CA VAL A 240 -6.29 7.98 21.35
C VAL A 240 -5.24 6.95 21.00
N VAL A 241 -5.42 5.78 21.61
CA VAL A 241 -4.65 4.59 21.32
C VAL A 241 -5.46 3.70 20.40
N LEU A 242 -4.94 3.45 19.20
CA LEU A 242 -5.59 2.59 18.22
C LEU A 242 -4.93 1.21 18.19
N PRO A 243 -5.71 0.14 17.93
CA PRO A 243 -5.13 -1.16 17.66
C PRO A 243 -4.48 -1.17 16.27
N TYR A 244 -3.43 -1.96 16.10
CA TYR A 244 -2.84 -2.25 14.79
C TYR A 244 -2.31 -3.69 14.75
N ASN A 245 -2.13 -4.26 13.56
CA ASN A 245 -1.55 -5.60 13.37
C ASN A 245 -0.45 -5.55 12.30
N ASN A 246 0.28 -6.65 12.11
CA ASN A 246 1.42 -6.70 11.18
C ASN A 246 1.00 -6.38 9.74
N GLY A 247 -0.21 -6.78 9.32
CA GLY A 247 -0.76 -6.48 8.00
C GLY A 247 -1.35 -5.08 7.82
N SER A 248 -1.42 -4.25 8.86
CA SER A 248 -2.03 -2.92 8.78
C SER A 248 -1.12 -1.88 8.11
N GLN A 249 -1.73 -0.79 7.62
CA GLN A 249 -1.01 0.36 7.07
C GLN A 249 -0.01 0.97 8.07
N VAL A 250 -0.29 0.83 9.38
CA VAL A 250 0.58 1.30 10.47
C VAL A 250 1.95 0.64 10.38
N SER A 251 2.03 -0.66 10.12
CA SER A 251 3.30 -1.37 9.94
C SER A 251 4.12 -0.78 8.78
N GLY A 252 3.46 -0.40 7.69
CA GLY A 252 4.10 0.25 6.55
C GLY A 252 4.70 1.62 6.92
N TRP A 253 3.99 2.43 7.71
CA TRP A 253 4.53 3.69 8.21
C TRP A 253 5.70 3.50 9.19
N LEU A 254 5.61 2.53 10.10
CA LEU A 254 6.67 2.21 11.06
C LEU A 254 7.95 1.71 10.37
N GLN A 255 7.82 0.94 9.28
CA GLN A 255 8.95 0.50 8.46
C GLN A 255 9.56 1.67 7.67
N ARG A 256 8.72 2.51 7.07
CA ARG A 256 9.16 3.68 6.29
C ARG A 256 9.85 4.73 7.15
N TYR A 257 9.37 4.92 8.38
CA TYR A 257 9.86 5.92 9.33
C TYR A 257 10.17 5.28 10.68
N PRO A 258 11.39 4.73 10.87
CA PRO A 258 11.74 4.01 12.10
C PRO A 258 11.60 4.83 13.39
N PHE A 259 11.71 6.16 13.32
CA PHE A 259 11.50 7.03 14.48
C PHE A 259 10.04 7.00 15.00
N LEU A 260 9.09 6.55 14.19
CA LEU A 260 7.69 6.36 14.61
C LEU A 260 7.51 5.19 15.57
N GLN A 261 8.52 4.35 15.79
CA GLN A 261 8.47 3.34 16.86
C GLN A 261 8.21 3.96 18.24
N ALA A 262 8.60 5.23 18.46
CA ALA A 262 8.28 5.97 19.68
C ALA A 262 6.77 6.30 19.84
N SER A 263 5.95 6.03 18.83
CA SER A 263 4.48 6.12 18.91
C SER A 263 3.81 4.77 19.25
N VAL A 264 4.56 3.66 19.24
CA VAL A 264 4.06 2.33 19.60
C VAL A 264 3.99 2.23 21.11
N ILE A 265 2.83 1.83 21.63
CA ILE A 265 2.58 1.61 23.06
C ILE A 265 2.83 0.14 23.40
N ALA A 266 2.37 -0.77 22.54
CA ALA A 266 2.63 -2.19 22.64
C ALA A 266 2.74 -2.78 21.22
N PRO A 267 3.78 -3.57 20.90
CA PRO A 267 3.85 -4.24 19.61
C PRO A 267 2.77 -5.34 19.50
N PRO A 268 2.38 -5.75 18.28
CA PRO A 268 1.54 -6.92 18.09
C PRO A 268 2.27 -8.18 18.57
N ASP A 269 1.60 -8.99 19.39
CA ASP A 269 2.14 -10.26 19.89
C ASP A 269 1.73 -11.42 18.99
N THR A 270 2.66 -12.34 18.74
CA THR A 270 2.35 -13.61 18.10
C THR A 270 1.78 -14.56 19.15
N VAL A 271 0.46 -14.72 19.21
CA VAL A 271 -0.17 -15.69 20.11
C VAL A 271 -0.02 -17.08 19.49
N LEU A 272 0.77 -17.93 20.15
CA LEU A 272 1.07 -19.34 19.85
C LEU A 272 0.21 -19.96 18.71
N GLY A 273 0.71 -19.81 17.48
CA GLY A 273 0.40 -20.69 16.35
C GLY A 273 -0.54 -20.16 15.27
N PHE A 274 -1.59 -19.40 15.58
CA PHE A 274 -2.64 -19.12 14.56
C PHE A 274 -3.40 -17.79 14.70
N ALA A 275 -3.11 -16.98 15.71
CA ALA A 275 -3.78 -15.68 15.92
C ALA A 275 -2.74 -14.57 16.19
N GLU A 276 -2.73 -13.53 15.35
CA GLU A 276 -1.96 -12.32 15.64
C GLU A 276 -2.73 -11.47 16.66
N GLY A 277 -2.11 -11.23 17.82
CA GLY A 277 -2.59 -10.25 18.78
C GLY A 277 -2.42 -8.85 18.20
N SER A 278 -3.41 -7.98 18.43
CA SER A 278 -3.30 -6.59 18.00
C SER A 278 -2.34 -5.82 18.91
N GLY A 279 -1.39 -5.13 18.31
CA GLY A 279 -0.58 -4.11 18.94
C GLY A 279 -1.39 -2.84 19.20
N ARG A 280 -0.78 -1.88 19.89
CA ARG A 280 -1.35 -0.58 20.24
C ARG A 280 -0.38 0.53 19.89
N TRP A 281 -0.88 1.59 19.27
CA TRP A 281 -0.07 2.75 18.92
C TRP A 281 -0.85 4.06 19.08
N SER A 282 -0.14 5.18 19.16
CA SER A 282 -0.68 6.53 19.28
C SER A 282 -0.53 7.29 17.95
N PRO A 283 -1.58 7.42 17.13
CA PRO A 283 -1.56 8.26 15.93
C PRO A 283 -1.18 9.72 16.23
N ASP A 284 -1.63 10.28 17.36
CA ASP A 284 -1.32 11.67 17.72
C ASP A 284 0.18 11.84 18.01
N ARG A 285 0.80 10.88 18.69
CA ARG A 285 2.26 10.88 18.89
C ARG A 285 3.01 10.71 17.57
N ALA A 286 2.53 9.86 16.67
CA ALA A 286 3.15 9.67 15.35
C ALA A 286 3.10 10.95 14.51
N VAL A 287 1.96 11.64 14.50
CA VAL A 287 1.80 12.94 13.83
C VAL A 287 2.74 13.98 14.43
N ALA A 288 2.82 14.07 15.76
CA ALA A 288 3.74 15.00 16.42
C ALA A 288 5.21 14.77 16.01
N LEU A 289 5.64 13.51 15.97
CA LEU A 289 6.99 13.13 15.53
C LEU A 289 7.26 13.46 14.05
N LEU A 290 6.28 13.26 13.17
CA LEU A 290 6.40 13.64 11.76
C LEU A 290 6.51 15.15 11.57
N VAL A 291 5.72 15.94 12.31
CA VAL A 291 5.78 17.41 12.26
C VAL A 291 7.15 17.90 12.74
N GLU A 292 7.64 17.36 13.87
CA GLU A 292 8.97 17.67 14.39
C GLU A 292 10.07 17.37 13.36
N ARG A 293 10.01 16.19 12.74
CA ARG A 293 10.99 15.77 11.74
C ARG A 293 10.91 16.63 10.47
N ALA A 294 9.72 16.95 10.00
CA ALA A 294 9.51 17.78 8.81
C ALA A 294 10.08 19.19 8.99
N LEU A 295 9.87 19.79 10.17
CA LEU A 295 10.43 21.10 10.50
C LEU A 295 11.96 21.03 10.59
N ALA A 296 12.52 20.04 11.29
CA ALA A 296 13.97 19.89 11.43
C ALA A 296 14.68 19.66 10.08
N ASP A 297 14.16 18.77 9.24
CA ASP A 297 14.74 18.49 7.92
C ASP A 297 14.56 19.67 6.95
N GLY A 298 13.44 20.41 7.05
CA GLY A 298 13.23 21.66 6.33
C GLY A 298 14.20 22.76 6.75
N ASP A 299 14.51 22.85 8.05
CA ASP A 299 15.51 23.78 8.58
C ASP A 299 16.92 23.46 8.11
N ALA A 300 17.31 22.19 8.16
CA ALA A 300 18.60 21.74 7.65
C ALA A 300 18.75 21.96 6.14
N LEU A 301 17.69 21.76 5.35
CA LEU A 301 17.75 22.01 3.91
C LEU A 301 17.90 23.50 3.60
N ALA A 302 17.14 24.38 4.27
CA ALA A 302 17.25 25.81 4.06
C ALA A 302 18.65 26.35 4.40
N GLN A 303 19.23 25.93 5.54
CA GLN A 303 20.59 26.31 5.91
C GLN A 303 21.63 25.90 4.85
N ARG A 304 21.49 24.71 4.26
CA ARG A 304 22.36 24.27 3.16
C ARG A 304 22.20 25.14 1.92
N LEU A 305 20.97 25.51 1.56
CA LEU A 305 20.70 26.41 0.42
C LEU A 305 21.23 27.83 0.64
N ASP A 306 21.35 28.28 1.89
CA ASP A 306 21.96 29.56 2.24
C ASP A 306 23.49 29.52 2.20
N ALA A 307 24.11 28.41 2.60
CA ALA A 307 25.56 28.23 2.54
C ALA A 307 26.13 28.08 1.11
N THR A 308 25.27 27.91 0.10
CA THR A 308 25.68 27.67 -1.30
C THR A 308 25.62 28.95 -2.17
N ASN A 309 25.17 30.08 -1.63
CA ASN A 309 25.18 31.41 -2.28
C ASN A 309 26.23 32.33 -1.64
#